data_AF-A0A318GVE3-F1
#
_entry.id   AF-A0A318GVE3-F1
#
_cell.length_a   1.000
_cell.length_b   1.000
_cell.length_c   1.000
_cell.angle_alpha   90.00
_cell.angle_beta   90.00
_cell.angle_gamma   90.00
#
_symmetry.space_group_name_H-M   'P 1'
#
loop_
_entity.id
_entity.type
_entity.pdbx_description
1 polymer ?
#
loop_
_entity_poly.entity_id
_entity_poly.type
_entity_poly.pdbx_seq_one_letter_code
_entity_poly.pdbx_strand_id
1 'polypeptide(L)'
;MDIDVQHPGSLKIQWLVDGIEGNAQEGYRSSLASNRYRVIFPAQTLIDLGHQVELVSAQRPPWVAGTDKPDVLIIGKIWPAADPGYFQKISSAVLGAVKNAVANGVKVIADFNDDHFSRPDIGDYWTNLARSVDLCVAGSEAMAQALRTHTQVPVVVIGDPLASPLGLPKVFDGTKSARPWLGRLALRSGPPARLKMVWYGHQSNWDAMRQWTEKLLPLSTSQPFSIRILTRASTAIERHVEQYNLQHGPDALLNFQPWSEDAQWAAVAESDIVLVPADVHDARKSVKTANRVTDALHAGRQVIASPLGSYQPFGHCAVLTDDPVSAVRSVISDPDGTMARIKSGQVLVQQLCGLYPVAQSWVRACREVAHRPRHPTGGSTESSAVRLNLGCGDKIISGYVNVDIVESRSGKKPDVLCDLRRLHPFADGAVDEVMAIHVVEHFWRWEVADILREWFRVLKPGGLMVLECPNLLSACQALLDNPVEGARADQAGQRSMWVFYGDPAWQDPLMIHRWGYTPHSLSVLMAEIGLVHIRQEPAQYKLREPRDMRLVGVKP
;
A
#
# COMPACT_ATOMS: atom_id res chain seq x y z
N MET A 1 -2.90 16.27 -25.26
CA MET A 1 -4.17 16.89 -24.86
C MET A 1 -4.00 17.29 -23.42
N ASP A 2 -3.67 18.55 -23.21
CA ASP A 2 -3.55 19.15 -21.87
C ASP A 2 -4.93 19.15 -21.22
N ILE A 3 -5.09 18.29 -20.22
CA ILE A 3 -6.23 18.39 -19.32
C ILE A 3 -5.85 19.50 -18.34
N ASP A 4 -6.52 20.64 -18.52
CA ASP A 4 -6.52 21.76 -17.59
C ASP A 4 -7.08 21.27 -16.24
N VAL A 5 -6.18 20.78 -15.38
CA VAL A 5 -6.50 20.47 -13.99
C VAL A 5 -6.59 21.81 -13.29
N GLN A 6 -7.80 22.33 -13.14
CA GLN A 6 -8.08 23.43 -12.21
C GLN A 6 -7.40 23.12 -10.88
N HIS A 7 -6.31 23.82 -10.55
CA HIS A 7 -5.60 23.67 -9.29
C HIS A 7 -6.54 24.07 -8.16
N PRO A 8 -7.02 23.14 -7.32
CA PRO A 8 -7.73 23.53 -6.11
C PRO A 8 -6.70 24.24 -5.21
N GLY A 9 -7.10 25.30 -4.51
CA GLY A 9 -6.22 26.27 -3.86
C GLY A 9 -4.95 25.68 -3.19
N SER A 10 -3.86 26.45 -3.25
CA SER A 10 -2.58 26.10 -2.62
C SER A 10 -2.77 25.80 -1.13
N LEU A 11 -2.33 24.63 -0.68
CA LEU A 11 -2.22 24.30 0.74
C LEU A 11 -0.95 24.89 1.34
N LYS A 12 -1.05 25.34 2.59
CA LYS A 12 0.08 25.69 3.44
C LYS A 12 0.31 24.62 4.49
N ILE A 13 1.43 23.91 4.37
CA ILE A 13 1.77 22.73 5.15
C ILE A 13 3.03 23.01 5.95
N GLN A 14 2.98 22.77 7.26
CA GLN A 14 4.19 22.63 8.07
C GLN A 14 4.38 21.18 8.46
N TRP A 15 5.59 20.65 8.27
CA TRP A 15 5.90 19.26 8.54
C TRP A 15 6.97 19.16 9.63
N LEU A 16 6.54 18.80 10.83
CA LEU A 16 7.40 18.65 12.01
C LEU A 16 8.08 17.29 12.01
N VAL A 17 9.42 17.26 12.00
CA VAL A 17 10.21 16.03 11.83
C VAL A 17 11.59 16.16 12.48
N ASP A 18 12.17 15.04 12.91
CA ASP A 18 13.55 14.99 13.41
C ASP A 18 14.50 14.36 12.38
N GLY A 19 15.80 14.70 12.42
CA GLY A 19 16.83 14.09 11.57
C GLY A 19 16.80 14.51 10.09
N ILE A 20 16.39 15.75 9.81
CA ILE A 20 16.52 16.40 8.50
C ILE A 20 17.48 17.58 8.61
N GLU A 21 18.35 17.71 7.62
CA GLU A 21 19.31 18.81 7.45
C GLU A 21 18.97 19.60 6.17
N GLY A 22 19.50 20.83 6.08
CA GLY A 22 19.25 21.72 4.95
C GLY A 22 17.98 22.56 5.09
N ASN A 23 17.60 23.23 4.00
CA ASN A 23 16.44 24.13 3.93
C ASN A 23 15.93 24.19 2.47
N ALA A 24 14.86 24.97 2.23
CA ALA A 24 14.26 25.11 0.90
C ALA A 24 15.21 25.69 -0.17
N GLN A 25 16.26 26.42 0.21
CA GLN A 25 17.25 26.99 -0.72
C GLN A 25 18.38 26.00 -1.04
N GLU A 26 18.84 25.24 -0.04
CA GLU A 26 19.99 24.32 -0.15
C GLU A 26 19.60 22.86 -0.47
N GLY A 27 18.30 22.56 -0.42
CA GLY A 27 17.73 21.23 -0.52
C GLY A 27 17.80 20.46 0.80
N TYR A 28 16.72 19.75 1.12
CA TYR A 28 16.64 18.92 2.33
C TYR A 28 17.36 17.58 2.15
N ARG A 29 18.06 17.14 3.21
CA ARG A 29 18.85 15.90 3.20
C ARG A 29 18.65 15.11 4.48
N SER A 30 18.79 13.78 4.39
CA SER A 30 18.84 12.92 5.56
C SER A 30 19.59 11.63 5.24
N SER A 31 20.41 11.16 6.18
CA SER A 31 21.00 9.82 6.11
C SER A 31 19.97 8.71 6.33
N LEU A 32 18.81 9.03 6.92
CA LEU A 32 17.73 8.08 7.17
C LEU A 32 16.85 7.90 5.93
N ALA A 33 16.76 6.67 5.44
CA ALA A 33 15.86 6.31 4.35
C ALA A 33 14.41 6.72 4.69
N SER A 34 13.93 6.43 5.91
CA SER A 34 12.56 6.81 6.31
C SER A 34 12.29 8.30 6.14
N ASN A 35 13.26 9.19 6.38
CA ASN A 35 13.02 10.63 6.19
C ASN A 35 13.05 11.02 4.71
N ARG A 36 13.91 10.39 3.90
CA ARG A 36 13.92 10.61 2.45
C ARG A 36 12.59 10.22 1.81
N TYR A 37 12.14 8.99 2.03
CA TYR A 37 10.90 8.46 1.44
C TYR A 37 9.64 9.10 2.01
N ARG A 38 9.57 9.31 3.33
CA ARG A 38 8.32 9.73 3.99
C ARG A 38 8.12 11.24 4.03
N VAL A 39 9.20 12.01 3.95
CA VAL A 39 9.14 13.46 4.18
C VAL A 39 9.77 14.24 3.03
N ILE A 40 11.04 14.01 2.72
CA ILE A 40 11.77 14.87 1.75
C ILE A 40 11.17 14.75 0.34
N PHE A 41 11.03 13.54 -0.20
CA PHE A 41 10.50 13.37 -1.56
C PHE A 41 9.02 13.80 -1.68
N PRO A 42 8.11 13.45 -0.75
CA PRO A 42 6.75 13.97 -0.76
C PRO A 42 6.70 15.50 -0.64
N ALA A 43 7.45 16.10 0.29
CA ALA A 43 7.46 17.55 0.49
C ALA A 43 7.96 18.31 -0.73
N GLN A 44 9.06 17.85 -1.35
CA GLN A 44 9.58 18.46 -2.57
C GLN A 44 8.56 18.36 -3.70
N THR A 45 7.93 17.19 -3.88
CA THR A 45 6.92 17.02 -4.92
C THR A 45 5.68 17.88 -4.67
N LEU A 46 5.26 18.07 -3.41
CA LEU A 46 4.17 18.98 -3.05
C LEU A 46 4.50 20.44 -3.39
N ILE A 47 5.75 20.86 -3.16
CA ILE A 47 6.25 22.19 -3.58
C ILE A 47 6.19 22.33 -5.10
N ASP A 48 6.64 21.32 -5.84
CA ASP A 48 6.60 21.30 -7.30
C ASP A 48 5.16 21.36 -7.85
N LEU A 49 4.17 20.90 -7.06
CA LEU A 49 2.73 21.00 -7.36
C LEU A 49 2.10 22.34 -6.97
N GLY A 50 2.90 23.30 -6.50
CA GLY A 50 2.46 24.65 -6.15
C GLY A 50 1.90 24.80 -4.74
N HIS A 51 2.20 23.86 -3.82
CA HIS A 51 1.86 23.99 -2.41
C HIS A 51 3.00 24.64 -1.62
N GLN A 52 2.66 25.35 -0.54
CA GLN A 52 3.65 25.90 0.38
C GLN A 52 3.97 24.85 1.44
N VAL A 53 5.17 24.28 1.41
CA VAL A 53 5.61 23.28 2.39
C VAL A 53 6.86 23.75 3.12
N GLU A 54 6.82 23.72 4.44
CA GLU A 54 7.96 24.03 5.30
C GLU A 54 8.27 22.83 6.19
N LEU A 55 9.49 22.27 6.08
CA LEU A 55 9.97 21.26 7.01
C LEU A 55 10.53 21.93 8.26
N VAL A 56 9.97 21.60 9.41
CA VAL A 56 10.30 22.20 10.72
C VAL A 56 10.94 21.14 11.61
N SER A 57 12.02 21.52 12.29
CA SER A 57 12.66 20.63 13.27
C SER A 57 11.72 20.35 14.44
N ALA A 58 11.58 19.08 14.82
CA ALA A 58 10.82 18.65 16.00
C ALA A 58 11.31 19.27 17.34
N GLN A 59 12.50 19.88 17.35
CA GLN A 59 13.05 20.59 18.50
C GLN A 59 12.52 22.03 18.63
N ARG A 60 11.84 22.57 17.61
CA ARG A 60 11.34 23.95 17.57
C ARG A 60 9.81 23.95 17.47
N PRO A 61 9.13 24.91 18.11
CA PRO A 61 7.69 25.02 17.98
C PRO A 61 7.30 25.34 16.52
N PRO A 62 6.29 24.67 15.96
CA PRO A 62 5.79 24.99 14.63
C PRO A 62 4.93 26.26 14.72
N TRP A 63 5.24 27.25 13.88
CA TRP A 63 4.71 28.63 13.85
C TRP A 63 4.53 29.30 15.23
N VAL A 64 4.09 30.56 15.27
CA VAL A 64 3.77 31.25 16.53
C VAL A 64 2.29 31.61 16.50
N ALA A 65 1.58 31.40 17.61
CA ALA A 65 0.16 31.74 17.68
C ALA A 65 -0.05 33.24 17.35
N GLY A 66 -1.00 33.53 16.45
CA GLY A 66 -1.27 34.90 15.98
C GLY A 66 -0.47 35.34 14.75
N THR A 67 0.48 34.54 14.25
CA THR A 67 1.12 34.74 12.93
C THR A 67 0.37 33.97 11.85
N ASP A 68 0.82 34.09 10.60
CA ASP A 68 0.30 33.37 9.43
C ASP A 68 0.36 31.84 9.65
N LYS A 69 -0.79 31.21 9.93
CA LYS A 69 -0.94 29.80 10.33
C LYS A 69 -0.85 28.85 9.13
N PRO A 70 -0.39 27.59 9.30
CA PRO A 70 -0.56 26.58 8.25
C PRO A 70 -2.01 26.07 8.22
N ASP A 71 -2.44 25.57 7.06
CA ASP A 71 -3.70 24.82 6.93
C ASP A 71 -3.59 23.46 7.64
N VAL A 72 -2.42 22.81 7.49
CA VAL A 72 -2.14 21.48 8.03
C VAL A 72 -0.76 21.43 8.67
N LEU A 73 -0.70 20.90 9.90
CA LEU A 73 0.52 20.46 10.57
C LEU A 73 0.67 18.94 10.41
N ILE A 74 1.74 18.48 9.78
CA ILE A 74 2.07 17.06 9.67
C ILE A 74 3.15 16.71 10.70
N ILE A 75 2.92 15.67 11.48
CA ILE A 75 3.88 15.11 12.44
C ILE A 75 4.55 13.90 11.80
N GLY A 76 5.81 14.05 11.45
CA GLY A 76 6.68 12.99 10.96
C GLY A 76 7.39 12.25 12.09
N LYS A 77 8.35 11.42 11.68
CA LYS A 77 9.13 10.60 12.60
C LYS A 77 9.98 11.46 13.55
N ILE A 78 9.94 11.10 14.83
CA ILE A 78 10.90 11.55 15.84
C ILE A 78 11.72 10.37 16.33
N TRP A 79 12.99 10.59 16.63
CA TRP A 79 13.92 9.53 16.94
C TRP A 79 14.30 9.51 18.42
N PRO A 80 14.32 8.34 19.08
CA PRO A 80 15.00 8.19 20.35
C PRO A 80 16.50 8.23 20.07
N ALA A 81 17.14 9.37 20.34
CA ALA A 81 18.59 9.43 20.35
C ALA A 81 19.15 8.50 21.44
N ALA A 82 20.46 8.22 21.38
CA ALA A 82 21.13 7.42 22.41
C ALA A 82 21.02 8.02 23.82
N ASP A 83 20.69 9.31 23.92
CA ASP A 83 20.36 10.01 25.16
C ASP A 83 18.87 9.78 25.54
N PRO A 84 18.59 9.09 26.67
CA PRO A 84 17.23 8.88 27.15
C PRO A 84 16.44 10.18 27.41
N GLY A 85 17.11 11.28 27.79
CA GLY A 85 16.47 12.56 28.07
C GLY A 85 16.04 13.31 26.81
N TYR A 86 16.72 13.07 25.69
CA TYR A 86 16.43 13.72 24.41
C TYR A 86 15.04 13.35 23.89
N PHE A 87 14.70 12.05 23.90
CA PHE A 87 13.40 11.60 23.40
C PHE A 87 12.24 12.17 24.21
N GLN A 88 12.36 12.17 25.54
CA GLN A 88 11.33 12.73 26.42
C GLN A 88 11.11 14.22 26.17
N LYS A 89 12.19 14.98 25.95
CA LYS A 89 12.13 16.40 25.63
C LYS A 89 11.41 16.66 24.31
N ILE A 90 11.76 15.92 23.24
CA ILE A 90 11.17 16.12 21.92
C ILE A 90 9.74 15.62 21.83
N SER A 91 9.45 14.44 22.37
CA SER A 91 8.07 13.91 22.40
C SER A 91 7.13 14.87 23.16
N SER A 92 7.59 15.46 24.27
CA SER A 92 6.84 16.49 24.98
C SER A 92 6.62 17.76 24.14
N ALA A 93 7.66 18.23 23.44
CA ALA A 93 7.56 19.39 22.57
C ALA A 93 6.57 19.15 21.40
N VAL A 94 6.64 17.98 20.77
CA VAL A 94 5.74 17.57 19.67
C VAL A 94 4.30 17.47 20.14
N LEU A 95 4.03 16.79 21.27
CA LEU A 95 2.67 16.71 21.81
C LEU A 95 2.15 18.10 22.24
N GLY A 96 3.02 18.97 22.74
CA GLY A 96 2.70 20.38 23.01
C GLY A 96 2.34 21.14 21.73
N ALA A 97 3.09 20.93 20.64
CA ALA A 97 2.81 21.50 19.33
C ALA A 97 1.48 21.02 18.76
N VAL A 98 1.17 19.72 18.89
CA VAL A 98 -0.14 19.15 18.51
C VAL A 98 -1.26 19.84 19.30
N LYS A 99 -1.15 19.95 20.63
CA LYS A 99 -2.14 20.64 21.46
C LYS A 99 -2.33 22.11 21.05
N ASN A 100 -1.23 22.82 20.77
CA ASN A 100 -1.27 24.21 20.30
C ASN A 100 -1.95 24.34 18.93
N ALA A 101 -1.65 23.41 18.01
CA ALA A 101 -2.31 23.32 16.71
C ALA A 101 -3.82 23.16 16.86
N VAL A 102 -4.22 22.21 17.71
CA VAL A 102 -5.62 21.94 17.99
C VAL A 102 -6.33 23.18 18.56
N ALA A 103 -5.73 23.82 19.56
CA ALA A 103 -6.28 25.02 20.20
C ALA A 103 -6.43 26.21 19.23
N ASN A 104 -5.61 26.27 18.18
CA ASN A 104 -5.60 27.35 17.21
C ASN A 104 -6.39 27.06 15.92
N GLY A 105 -7.12 25.94 15.87
CA GLY A 105 -7.92 25.53 14.71
C GLY A 105 -7.13 24.91 13.56
N VAL A 106 -5.81 24.68 13.74
CA VAL A 106 -4.96 24.03 12.73
C VAL A 106 -5.22 22.53 12.75
N LYS A 107 -5.31 21.93 11.56
CA LYS A 107 -5.51 20.49 11.39
C LYS A 107 -4.20 19.73 11.52
N VAL A 108 -4.25 18.55 12.14
CA VAL A 108 -3.05 17.77 12.43
C VAL A 108 -3.13 16.39 11.78
N ILE A 109 -2.08 16.01 11.06
CA ILE A 109 -1.88 14.66 10.52
C ILE A 109 -0.65 14.06 11.21
N ALA A 110 -0.67 12.78 11.57
CA ALA A 110 0.52 12.06 12.03
C ALA A 110 0.85 10.87 11.14
N ASP A 111 2.13 10.73 10.78
CA ASP A 111 2.64 9.68 9.89
C ASP A 111 3.36 8.56 10.67
N PHE A 112 2.87 7.33 10.52
CA PHE A 112 3.34 6.14 11.23
C PHE A 112 3.91 5.09 10.25
N ASN A 113 5.20 4.75 10.42
CA ASN A 113 5.94 3.88 9.49
C ASN A 113 6.73 2.74 10.15
N ASP A 114 6.61 2.64 11.46
CA ASP A 114 7.21 1.62 12.31
C ASP A 114 6.14 1.14 13.29
N ASP A 115 6.37 0.07 14.05
CA ASP A 115 5.49 -0.27 15.17
C ASP A 115 6.26 -0.12 16.47
N HIS A 116 5.85 0.87 17.27
CA HIS A 116 6.42 1.15 18.58
C HIS A 116 5.36 1.20 19.70
N PHE A 117 4.12 0.76 19.44
CA PHE A 117 3.05 0.82 20.44
C PHE A 117 3.36 -0.02 21.69
N SER A 118 4.03 -1.15 21.52
CA SER A 118 4.42 -2.05 22.61
C SER A 118 5.75 -1.70 23.29
N ARG A 119 6.47 -0.68 22.81
CA ARG A 119 7.77 -0.29 23.37
C ARG A 119 7.61 0.53 24.65
N PRO A 120 8.19 0.12 25.80
CA PRO A 120 8.02 0.84 27.06
C PRO A 120 8.50 2.30 27.05
N ASP A 121 9.48 2.62 26.21
CA ASP A 121 10.11 3.95 26.15
C ASP A 121 9.44 4.93 25.15
N ILE A 122 8.59 4.41 24.26
CA ILE A 122 8.04 5.17 23.11
C ILE A 122 6.52 5.01 22.98
N GLY A 123 5.96 3.90 23.46
CA GLY A 123 4.58 3.48 23.21
C GLY A 123 3.54 4.48 23.73
N ASP A 124 3.80 5.12 24.87
CA ASP A 124 2.92 6.16 25.42
C ASP A 124 2.84 7.38 24.50
N TYR A 125 3.99 7.83 23.97
CA TYR A 125 4.02 8.92 22.99
C TYR A 125 3.24 8.55 21.72
N TRP A 126 3.43 7.32 21.21
CA TRP A 126 2.72 6.83 20.02
C TRP A 126 1.21 6.79 20.22
N THR A 127 0.77 6.24 21.35
CA THR A 127 -0.65 6.13 21.71
C THR A 127 -1.28 7.52 21.85
N ASN A 128 -0.59 8.44 22.52
CA ASN A 128 -1.07 9.81 22.70
C ASN A 128 -1.13 10.56 21.37
N LEU A 129 -0.11 10.44 20.52
CA LEU A 129 -0.10 11.07 19.20
C LEU A 129 -1.24 10.55 18.33
N ALA A 130 -1.39 9.23 18.22
CA ALA A 130 -2.42 8.60 17.38
C ALA A 130 -3.86 8.99 17.76
N ARG A 131 -4.08 9.43 19.00
CA ARG A 131 -5.40 9.86 19.53
C ARG A 131 -5.61 11.37 19.55
N SER A 132 -4.56 12.16 19.32
CA SER A 132 -4.60 13.63 19.47
C SER A 132 -4.57 14.38 18.14
N VAL A 133 -4.62 13.67 17.01
CA VAL A 133 -4.57 14.24 15.66
C VAL A 133 -5.90 14.05 14.93
N ASP A 134 -6.08 14.77 13.82
CA ASP A 134 -7.30 14.69 13.01
C ASP A 134 -7.24 13.54 11.98
N LEU A 135 -6.05 13.10 11.60
CA LEU A 135 -5.83 11.96 10.69
C LEU A 135 -4.51 11.24 11.00
N CYS A 136 -4.54 9.92 10.87
CA CYS A 136 -3.37 9.07 10.92
C CYS A 136 -3.03 8.56 9.51
N VAL A 137 -1.77 8.66 9.12
CA VAL A 137 -1.22 8.09 7.88
C VAL A 137 -0.36 6.90 8.26
N ALA A 138 -0.49 5.80 7.51
CA ALA A 138 0.33 4.61 7.65
C ALA A 138 1.09 4.31 6.35
N GLY A 139 2.35 3.87 6.46
CA GLY A 139 3.18 3.51 5.30
C GLY A 139 2.77 2.22 4.58
N SER A 140 2.00 1.34 5.23
CA SER A 140 1.55 0.05 4.69
C SER A 140 0.18 -0.34 5.26
N GLU A 141 -0.53 -1.26 4.60
CA GLU A 141 -1.82 -1.76 5.10
C GLU A 141 -1.65 -2.50 6.44
N ALA A 142 -0.57 -3.26 6.61
CA ALA A 142 -0.27 -3.92 7.88
C ALA A 142 -0.06 -2.90 9.01
N MET A 143 0.63 -1.78 8.74
CA MET A 143 0.76 -0.70 9.70
C MET A 143 -0.58 -0.01 9.98
N ALA A 144 -1.42 0.18 8.97
CA ALA A 144 -2.75 0.75 9.16
C ALA A 144 -3.64 -0.14 10.03
N GLN A 145 -3.62 -1.45 9.82
CA GLN A 145 -4.34 -2.42 10.64
C GLN A 145 -3.87 -2.37 12.10
N ALA A 146 -2.55 -2.34 12.33
CA ALA A 146 -1.99 -2.17 13.67
C ALA A 146 -2.45 -0.83 14.30
N LEU A 147 -2.40 0.27 13.56
CA LEU A 147 -2.78 1.59 14.05
C LEU A 147 -4.26 1.68 14.44
N ARG A 148 -5.16 1.07 13.67
CA ARG A 148 -6.61 1.03 13.94
C ARG A 148 -6.98 0.33 15.24
N THR A 149 -6.11 -0.50 15.82
CA THR A 149 -6.36 -1.10 17.15
C THR A 149 -6.08 -0.13 18.29
N HIS A 150 -5.32 0.93 18.04
CA HIS A 150 -4.87 1.89 19.06
C HIS A 150 -5.58 3.24 19.03
N THR A 151 -6.30 3.56 17.94
CA THR A 151 -7.01 4.83 17.76
C THR A 151 -8.34 4.69 17.00
N GLN A 152 -9.28 5.60 17.29
CA GLN A 152 -10.51 5.81 16.52
C GLN A 152 -10.37 6.94 15.49
N VAL A 153 -9.21 7.63 15.49
CA VAL A 153 -8.88 8.62 14.47
C VAL A 153 -8.81 7.91 13.11
N PRO A 154 -9.35 8.51 12.03
CA PRO A 154 -9.30 7.91 10.70
C PRO A 154 -7.86 7.55 10.29
N VAL A 155 -7.70 6.41 9.61
CA VAL A 155 -6.39 5.90 9.16
C VAL A 155 -6.41 5.69 7.65
N VAL A 156 -5.48 6.34 6.95
CA VAL A 156 -5.25 6.15 5.51
C VAL A 156 -3.87 5.56 5.25
N VAL A 157 -3.74 4.83 4.13
CA VAL A 157 -2.45 4.29 3.69
C VAL A 157 -1.87 5.20 2.62
N ILE A 158 -0.66 5.69 2.85
CA ILE A 158 0.15 6.39 1.84
C ILE A 158 1.51 5.70 1.83
N GLY A 159 1.84 5.01 0.74
CA GLY A 159 3.09 4.27 0.59
C GLY A 159 4.32 5.15 0.36
N ASP A 160 5.47 4.51 0.18
CA ASP A 160 6.71 5.20 -0.15
C ASP A 160 6.77 5.58 -1.64
N PRO A 161 7.28 6.77 -1.99
CA PRO A 161 7.57 7.12 -3.37
C PRO A 161 8.79 6.35 -3.89
N LEU A 162 8.95 6.31 -5.21
CA LEU A 162 10.18 5.86 -5.86
C LEU A 162 11.30 6.87 -5.61
N ALA A 163 12.46 6.36 -5.21
CA ALA A 163 13.70 7.13 -5.05
C ALA A 163 14.76 6.74 -6.07
N SER A 164 14.65 5.54 -6.62
CA SER A 164 15.56 5.03 -7.63
C SER A 164 15.52 5.86 -8.92
N PRO A 165 16.65 6.01 -9.62
CA PRO A 165 16.63 6.43 -11.02
C PRO A 165 15.96 5.35 -11.88
N LEU A 166 15.25 5.77 -12.93
CA LEU A 166 14.70 4.84 -13.92
C LEU A 166 15.85 4.11 -14.63
N GLY A 167 15.86 2.79 -14.55
CA GLY A 167 16.89 1.96 -15.17
C GLY A 167 16.43 1.29 -16.44
N LEU A 168 17.35 1.00 -17.35
CA LEU A 168 17.05 0.11 -18.48
C LEU A 168 16.83 -1.33 -17.94
N PRO A 169 15.73 -2.01 -18.33
CA PRO A 169 15.52 -3.41 -18.01
C PRO A 169 16.74 -4.28 -18.35
N LYS A 170 17.17 -5.10 -17.40
CA LYS A 170 18.34 -5.95 -17.56
C LYS A 170 18.06 -7.34 -17.01
N VAL A 171 18.45 -8.33 -17.80
CA VAL A 171 18.43 -9.75 -17.43
C VAL A 171 19.84 -10.29 -17.51
N PHE A 172 20.10 -11.38 -16.79
CA PHE A 172 21.37 -12.09 -16.90
C PHE A 172 21.51 -12.70 -18.30
N ASP A 173 22.69 -12.55 -18.90
CA ASP A 173 23.03 -13.09 -20.22
C ASP A 173 24.25 -14.01 -20.10
N GLY A 174 23.98 -15.31 -19.99
CA GLY A 174 25.00 -16.34 -19.86
C GLY A 174 25.89 -16.52 -21.09
N THR A 175 25.50 -15.96 -22.26
CA THR A 175 26.23 -16.13 -23.53
C THR A 175 27.40 -15.14 -23.67
N LYS A 176 27.39 -14.05 -22.91
CA LYS A 176 28.47 -13.05 -22.88
C LYS A 176 29.64 -13.54 -22.04
N SER A 177 30.46 -14.42 -22.62
CA SER A 177 31.79 -14.73 -22.06
C SER A 177 32.65 -13.47 -22.03
N ALA A 178 33.44 -13.30 -20.97
CA ALA A 178 34.36 -12.17 -20.82
C ALA A 178 35.50 -12.24 -21.86
N ARG A 179 35.26 -11.78 -23.10
CA ARG A 179 36.29 -11.42 -24.11
C ARG A 179 35.64 -10.74 -25.33
N PRO A 180 35.80 -9.42 -25.50
CA PRO A 180 35.79 -8.80 -26.82
C PRO A 180 37.22 -8.74 -27.38
N TRP A 181 37.38 -9.13 -28.64
CA TRP A 181 38.39 -8.68 -29.63
C TRP A 181 39.80 -9.31 -29.78
N LEU A 182 40.33 -10.18 -28.92
CA LEU A 182 41.62 -10.85 -29.19
C LEU A 182 41.55 -12.40 -29.15
N GLY A 183 41.61 -13.00 -30.34
CA GLY A 183 42.05 -14.39 -30.52
C GLY A 183 41.01 -15.37 -31.09
N ARG A 184 40.84 -15.37 -32.42
CA ARG A 184 40.17 -16.44 -33.19
C ARG A 184 41.00 -17.75 -33.28
N LEU A 185 41.85 -18.05 -32.29
CA LEU A 185 42.81 -19.17 -32.37
C LEU A 185 42.98 -19.98 -31.07
N ALA A 186 42.01 -19.96 -30.15
CA ALA A 186 42.04 -20.82 -28.97
C ALA A 186 40.69 -21.54 -28.74
N LEU A 187 40.70 -22.86 -28.90
CA LEU A 187 39.67 -23.84 -28.53
C LEU A 187 39.52 -24.00 -27.00
N ARG A 188 39.38 -22.89 -26.26
CA ARG A 188 39.03 -22.92 -24.83
C ARG A 188 37.88 -21.95 -24.58
N SER A 189 36.72 -22.52 -24.24
CA SER A 189 35.60 -21.80 -23.63
C SER A 189 36.15 -20.97 -22.46
N GLY A 190 35.96 -19.64 -22.51
CA GLY A 190 36.31 -18.76 -21.40
C GLY A 190 35.54 -19.12 -20.14
N PRO A 191 35.90 -18.54 -18.98
CA PRO A 191 35.14 -18.76 -17.74
C PRO A 191 33.67 -18.36 -17.95
N PRO A 192 32.72 -19.09 -17.33
CA PRO A 192 31.29 -18.81 -17.45
C PRO A 192 31.00 -17.37 -17.02
N ALA A 193 30.03 -16.73 -17.69
CA ALA A 193 29.56 -15.40 -17.31
C ALA A 193 29.10 -15.43 -15.86
N ARG A 194 29.52 -14.45 -15.06
CA ARG A 194 29.20 -14.39 -13.63
C ARG A 194 27.87 -13.66 -13.40
N LEU A 195 26.94 -14.30 -12.70
CA LEU A 195 25.69 -13.68 -12.27
C LEU A 195 25.98 -12.63 -11.19
N LYS A 196 25.54 -11.39 -11.41
CA LYS A 196 25.74 -10.29 -10.46
C LYS A 196 24.46 -10.04 -9.68
N MET A 197 24.50 -10.27 -8.38
CA MET A 197 23.41 -9.98 -7.46
C MET A 197 23.79 -8.82 -6.54
N VAL A 198 22.80 -8.11 -6.02
CA VAL A 198 23.03 -7.05 -5.02
C VAL A 198 22.02 -7.13 -3.90
N TRP A 199 22.50 -6.83 -2.69
CA TRP A 199 21.69 -6.55 -1.54
C TRP A 199 22.10 -5.20 -0.94
N TYR A 200 21.13 -4.40 -0.57
CA TYR A 200 21.34 -3.16 0.17
C TYR A 200 20.34 -3.02 1.31
N GLY A 201 20.78 -2.45 2.42
CA GLY A 201 19.89 -2.18 3.55
C GLY A 201 20.61 -1.91 4.87
N HIS A 202 19.79 -1.71 5.91
CA HIS A 202 20.27 -1.53 7.27
C HIS A 202 20.83 -2.85 7.85
N GLN A 203 21.82 -2.75 8.74
CA GLN A 203 22.50 -3.89 9.36
C GLN A 203 21.54 -4.80 10.15
N SER A 204 20.41 -4.28 10.63
CA SER A 204 19.35 -5.07 11.29
C SER A 204 18.59 -6.02 10.34
N ASN A 205 18.92 -6.03 9.04
CA ASN A 205 18.45 -7.00 8.06
C ASN A 205 19.57 -7.97 7.62
N TRP A 206 20.77 -7.86 8.20
CA TRP A 206 21.93 -8.65 7.80
C TRP A 206 21.73 -10.14 8.05
N ASP A 207 21.14 -10.54 9.18
CA ASP A 207 20.95 -11.96 9.48
C ASP A 207 20.12 -12.70 8.43
N ALA A 208 19.08 -12.05 7.89
CA ALA A 208 18.27 -12.61 6.81
C ALA A 208 19.09 -12.75 5.51
N MET A 209 19.94 -11.76 5.20
CA MET A 209 20.85 -11.83 4.06
C MET A 209 21.92 -12.91 4.23
N ARG A 210 22.53 -13.03 5.40
CA ARG A 210 23.50 -14.08 5.73
C ARG A 210 22.90 -15.47 5.57
N GLN A 211 21.65 -15.67 5.97
CA GLN A 211 20.99 -16.97 5.70
C GLN A 211 20.82 -17.23 4.21
N TRP A 212 20.53 -16.20 3.42
CA TRP A 212 20.40 -16.33 1.97
C TRP A 212 21.75 -16.57 1.26
N THR A 213 22.87 -16.04 1.76
CA THR A 213 24.20 -16.35 1.19
C THR A 213 24.52 -17.84 1.29
N GLU A 214 24.12 -18.50 2.38
CA GLU A 214 24.23 -19.95 2.54
C GLU A 214 23.27 -20.71 1.62
N LYS A 215 21.99 -20.31 1.57
CA LYS A 215 20.98 -20.94 0.70
C LYS A 215 21.32 -20.84 -0.79
N LEU A 216 22.08 -19.83 -1.20
CA LEU A 216 22.51 -19.63 -2.59
C LEU A 216 23.75 -20.44 -2.96
N LEU A 217 24.50 -21.00 -2.01
CA LEU A 217 25.72 -21.78 -2.29
C LEU A 217 25.52 -22.90 -3.33
N PRO A 218 24.43 -23.69 -3.32
CA PRO A 218 24.24 -24.73 -4.32
C PRO A 218 24.20 -24.22 -5.78
N LEU A 219 23.95 -22.92 -6.00
CA LEU A 219 23.99 -22.31 -7.33
C LEU A 219 25.38 -22.35 -7.96
N SER A 220 26.45 -22.20 -7.16
CA SER A 220 27.84 -22.06 -7.64
C SER A 220 28.33 -23.28 -8.43
N THR A 221 27.74 -24.45 -8.19
CA THR A 221 28.00 -25.69 -8.92
C THR A 221 27.63 -25.63 -10.40
N SER A 222 26.74 -24.71 -10.78
CA SER A 222 26.19 -24.59 -12.13
C SER A 222 26.34 -23.20 -12.74
N GLN A 223 26.42 -22.17 -11.89
CA GLN A 223 26.46 -20.78 -12.30
C GLN A 223 27.29 -19.98 -11.29
N PRO A 224 28.51 -19.53 -11.64
CA PRO A 224 29.28 -18.68 -10.75
C PRO A 224 28.54 -17.36 -10.51
N PHE A 225 28.57 -16.87 -9.27
CA PHE A 225 27.89 -15.63 -8.90
C PHE A 225 28.76 -14.72 -8.04
N SER A 226 28.35 -13.46 -7.95
CA SER A 226 28.83 -12.51 -6.95
C SER A 226 27.67 -11.74 -6.36
N ILE A 227 27.66 -11.55 -5.04
CA ILE A 227 26.69 -10.71 -4.34
C ILE A 227 27.41 -9.48 -3.81
N ARG A 228 26.98 -8.29 -4.24
CA ARG A 228 27.45 -7.03 -3.65
C ARG A 228 26.59 -6.69 -2.43
N ILE A 229 27.24 -6.48 -1.30
CA ILE A 229 26.61 -6.22 0.00
C ILE A 229 26.84 -4.74 0.35
N LEU A 230 25.76 -3.93 0.30
CA LEU A 230 25.81 -2.51 0.64
C LEU A 230 25.10 -2.20 1.95
N THR A 231 25.88 -1.81 2.94
CA THR A 231 25.37 -1.34 4.23
C THR A 231 26.38 -0.40 4.89
N ARG A 232 26.03 0.20 6.04
CA ARG A 232 27.00 1.01 6.80
C ARG A 232 28.20 0.14 7.19
N ALA A 233 29.40 0.75 7.22
CA ALA A 233 30.65 0.09 7.61
C ALA A 233 30.46 -0.76 8.88
N SER A 234 30.95 -2.00 8.83
CA SER A 234 30.80 -2.96 9.91
C SER A 234 31.86 -4.03 9.80
N THR A 235 32.80 -3.99 10.74
CA THR A 235 33.88 -4.97 10.84
C THR A 235 33.35 -6.41 10.96
N ALA A 236 32.17 -6.61 11.57
CA ALA A 236 31.57 -7.94 11.67
C ALA A 236 31.11 -8.48 10.30
N ILE A 237 30.50 -7.63 9.47
CA ILE A 237 30.02 -8.01 8.13
C ILE A 237 31.21 -8.19 7.19
N GLU A 238 32.20 -7.28 7.25
CA GLU A 238 33.43 -7.35 6.45
C GLU A 238 34.20 -8.65 6.72
N ARG A 239 34.41 -9.02 7.99
CA ARG A 239 35.03 -10.31 8.35
C ARG A 239 34.25 -11.51 7.86
N HIS A 240 32.92 -11.46 7.92
CA HIS A 240 32.09 -12.55 7.39
C HIS A 240 32.26 -12.70 5.87
N VAL A 241 32.29 -11.58 5.14
CA VAL A 241 32.55 -11.57 3.69
C VAL A 241 33.92 -12.17 3.36
N GLU A 242 34.96 -11.82 4.10
CA GLU A 242 36.31 -12.38 3.95
C GLU A 242 36.32 -13.90 4.19
N GLN A 243 35.70 -14.35 5.29
CA GLN A 243 35.63 -15.77 5.64
C GLN A 243 34.84 -16.58 4.60
N TYR A 244 33.71 -16.07 4.15
CA TYR A 244 32.90 -16.71 3.11
C TYR A 244 33.71 -16.90 1.82
N ASN A 245 34.43 -15.86 1.38
CA ASN A 245 35.25 -15.92 0.17
C ASN A 245 36.44 -16.89 0.30
N LEU A 246 37.08 -16.97 1.47
CA LEU A 246 38.14 -17.95 1.74
C LEU A 246 37.61 -19.39 1.70
N GLN A 247 36.38 -19.62 2.16
CA GLN A 247 35.79 -20.94 2.25
C GLN A 247 35.25 -21.45 0.91
N HIS A 248 34.64 -20.59 0.10
CA HIS A 248 33.89 -21.02 -1.09
C HIS A 248 34.60 -20.74 -2.42
N GLY A 249 35.65 -19.91 -2.43
CA GLY A 249 36.48 -19.69 -3.61
C GLY A 249 35.75 -18.94 -4.74
N PRO A 250 36.28 -18.97 -5.97
CA PRO A 250 35.90 -18.00 -6.99
C PRO A 250 34.48 -18.17 -7.52
N ASP A 251 33.78 -19.28 -7.28
CA ASP A 251 32.45 -19.53 -7.87
C ASP A 251 31.29 -18.93 -7.05
N ALA A 252 31.52 -18.59 -5.78
CA ALA A 252 30.58 -17.90 -4.90
C ALA A 252 31.28 -16.76 -4.16
N LEU A 253 31.11 -15.52 -4.64
CA LEU A 253 31.80 -14.36 -4.08
C LEU A 253 30.84 -13.39 -3.40
N LEU A 254 31.26 -12.87 -2.25
CA LEU A 254 30.65 -11.69 -1.62
C LEU A 254 31.59 -10.49 -1.77
N ASN A 255 31.04 -9.33 -2.05
CA ASN A 255 31.80 -8.08 -2.15
C ASN A 255 31.15 -7.04 -1.24
N PHE A 256 31.83 -6.65 -0.16
CA PHE A 256 31.38 -5.59 0.71
C PHE A 256 31.66 -4.22 0.09
N GLN A 257 30.70 -3.30 0.19
CA GLN A 257 30.87 -1.90 -0.17
C GLN A 257 30.16 -1.02 0.86
N PRO A 258 30.83 -0.01 1.46
CA PRO A 258 30.17 0.96 2.31
C PRO A 258 29.03 1.65 1.58
N TRP A 259 27.89 1.76 2.26
CA TRP A 259 26.70 2.37 1.67
C TRP A 259 26.84 3.88 1.50
N SER A 260 26.56 4.33 0.28
CA SER A 260 26.08 5.67 -0.06
C SER A 260 24.94 5.52 -1.07
N GLU A 261 24.16 6.57 -1.29
CA GLU A 261 23.07 6.54 -2.29
C GLU A 261 23.61 6.31 -3.71
N ASP A 262 24.68 7.02 -4.09
CA ASP A 262 25.35 6.82 -5.39
C ASP A 262 25.89 5.40 -5.54
N ALA A 263 26.53 4.88 -4.49
CA ALA A 263 27.06 3.51 -4.48
C ALA A 263 25.93 2.47 -4.63
N GLN A 264 24.78 2.70 -3.98
CA GLN A 264 23.61 1.83 -4.09
C GLN A 264 23.10 1.79 -5.53
N TRP A 265 22.85 2.94 -6.15
CA TRP A 265 22.28 2.97 -7.49
C TRP A 265 23.26 2.50 -8.56
N ALA A 266 24.55 2.79 -8.42
CA ALA A 266 25.59 2.21 -9.28
C ALA A 266 25.62 0.68 -9.16
N ALA A 267 25.55 0.14 -7.94
CA ALA A 267 25.50 -1.30 -7.71
C ALA A 267 24.25 -1.95 -8.31
N VAL A 268 23.07 -1.36 -8.11
CA VAL A 268 21.82 -1.84 -8.71
C VAL A 268 21.90 -1.82 -10.23
N ALA A 269 22.42 -0.74 -10.83
CA ALA A 269 22.61 -0.63 -12.28
C ALA A 269 23.57 -1.71 -12.84
N GLU A 270 24.59 -2.10 -12.08
CA GLU A 270 25.55 -3.13 -12.52
C GLU A 270 25.07 -4.57 -12.31
N SER A 271 24.12 -4.80 -11.41
CA SER A 271 23.59 -6.12 -11.08
C SER A 271 22.52 -6.61 -12.07
N ASP A 272 22.23 -7.90 -12.02
CA ASP A 272 21.20 -8.58 -12.80
C ASP A 272 19.94 -8.82 -11.93
N ILE A 273 20.15 -9.12 -10.64
CA ILE A 273 19.10 -9.42 -9.66
C ILE A 273 19.32 -8.61 -8.37
N VAL A 274 18.23 -8.11 -7.78
CA VAL A 274 18.21 -7.53 -6.43
C VAL A 274 17.60 -8.54 -5.45
N LEU A 275 18.31 -8.80 -4.35
CA LEU A 275 17.87 -9.69 -3.27
C LEU A 275 17.28 -8.87 -2.13
N VAL A 276 16.08 -9.23 -1.67
CA VAL A 276 15.35 -8.55 -0.59
C VAL A 276 14.88 -9.57 0.48
N PRO A 277 15.82 -10.24 1.17
CA PRO A 277 15.49 -11.10 2.29
C PRO A 277 14.91 -10.30 3.45
N ALA A 278 14.00 -10.94 4.17
CA ALA A 278 13.48 -10.50 5.44
C ALA A 278 13.13 -11.72 6.31
N ASP A 279 13.15 -11.53 7.62
CA ASP A 279 12.55 -12.51 8.53
C ASP A 279 11.03 -12.30 8.54
N VAL A 280 10.28 -13.25 7.98
CA VAL A 280 8.82 -13.21 7.90
C VAL A 280 8.15 -13.46 9.26
N HIS A 281 8.90 -13.98 10.25
CA HIS A 281 8.40 -14.24 11.59
C HIS A 281 8.70 -13.10 12.57
N ASP A 282 9.57 -12.15 12.21
CA ASP A 282 9.79 -10.95 13.01
C ASP A 282 8.61 -9.98 12.83
N ALA A 283 7.78 -9.86 13.88
CA ALA A 283 6.63 -8.96 13.91
C ALA A 283 6.98 -7.50 13.56
N ARG A 284 8.22 -7.05 13.79
CA ARG A 284 8.65 -5.68 13.41
C ARG A 284 8.81 -5.52 11.90
N LYS A 285 8.93 -6.61 11.14
CA LYS A 285 9.07 -6.60 9.68
C LYS A 285 7.72 -6.65 8.97
N SER A 286 6.65 -7.10 9.63
CA SER A 286 5.31 -7.26 9.03
C SER A 286 4.68 -5.92 8.61
N VAL A 287 5.00 -4.83 9.33
CA VAL A 287 4.47 -3.48 9.07
C VAL A 287 5.28 -2.69 8.05
N LYS A 288 6.39 -3.22 7.53
CA LYS A 288 7.33 -2.48 6.67
C LYS A 288 6.76 -2.22 5.29
N THR A 289 7.20 -1.13 4.67
CA THR A 289 6.88 -0.75 3.30
C THR A 289 7.69 -1.57 2.28
N ALA A 290 7.38 -1.40 0.99
CA ALA A 290 7.95 -2.16 -0.11
C ALA A 290 9.07 -1.43 -0.88
N ASN A 291 9.67 -0.35 -0.34
CA ASN A 291 10.59 0.53 -1.09
C ASN A 291 11.73 -0.21 -1.81
N ARG A 292 12.38 -1.20 -1.17
CA ARG A 292 13.46 -1.98 -1.82
C ARG A 292 12.98 -2.79 -3.02
N VAL A 293 11.72 -3.27 -2.99
CA VAL A 293 11.11 -4.00 -4.10
C VAL A 293 10.73 -3.02 -5.21
N THR A 294 10.04 -1.93 -4.86
CA THR A 294 9.54 -0.95 -5.83
C THR A 294 10.69 -0.25 -6.55
N ASP A 295 11.73 0.16 -5.83
CA ASP A 295 12.90 0.80 -6.42
C ASP A 295 13.73 -0.13 -7.29
N ALA A 296 13.89 -1.40 -6.89
CA ALA A 296 14.63 -2.36 -7.71
C ALA A 296 13.91 -2.67 -9.03
N LEU A 297 12.58 -2.79 -9.00
CA LEU A 297 11.75 -2.91 -10.20
C LEU A 297 11.88 -1.65 -11.07
N HIS A 298 11.76 -0.46 -10.49
CA HIS A 298 11.91 0.81 -11.22
C HIS A 298 13.30 0.97 -11.85
N ALA A 299 14.35 0.56 -11.14
CA ALA A 299 15.73 0.49 -11.65
C ALA A 299 15.95 -0.62 -12.70
N GLY A 300 14.90 -1.34 -13.11
CA GLY A 300 14.94 -2.30 -14.20
C GLY A 300 15.59 -3.63 -13.84
N ARG A 301 15.51 -4.07 -12.58
CA ARG A 301 16.10 -5.33 -12.10
C ARG A 301 15.03 -6.31 -11.65
N GLN A 302 15.28 -7.60 -11.89
CA GLN A 302 14.44 -8.64 -11.31
C GLN A 302 14.66 -8.67 -9.79
N VAL A 303 13.56 -8.70 -9.05
CA VAL A 303 13.57 -8.78 -7.59
C VAL A 303 13.26 -10.20 -7.14
N ILE A 304 14.04 -10.70 -6.19
CA ILE A 304 13.76 -11.91 -5.42
C ILE A 304 13.67 -11.50 -3.95
N ALA A 305 12.50 -11.67 -3.34
CA ALA A 305 12.19 -11.14 -2.02
C ALA A 305 11.50 -12.17 -1.12
N SER A 306 11.71 -12.10 0.20
CA SER A 306 10.90 -12.87 1.15
C SER A 306 9.42 -12.48 1.04
N PRO A 307 8.46 -13.39 1.28
CA PRO A 307 7.04 -13.17 1.00
C PRO A 307 6.30 -12.32 2.05
N LEU A 308 6.78 -11.10 2.33
CA LEU A 308 6.11 -10.17 3.24
C LEU A 308 4.77 -9.68 2.66
N GLY A 309 3.81 -9.39 3.54
CA GLY A 309 2.48 -8.90 3.16
C GLY A 309 2.53 -7.63 2.31
N SER A 310 3.43 -6.70 2.61
CA SER A 310 3.61 -5.47 1.84
C SER A 310 4.19 -5.68 0.44
N TYR A 311 4.77 -6.85 0.16
CA TYR A 311 5.32 -7.17 -1.16
C TYR A 311 4.32 -7.89 -2.07
N GLN A 312 3.24 -8.44 -1.51
CA GLN A 312 2.22 -9.20 -2.25
C GLN A 312 1.64 -8.47 -3.47
N PRO A 313 1.37 -7.14 -3.44
CA PRO A 313 0.89 -6.43 -4.63
C PRO A 313 1.83 -6.52 -5.84
N PHE A 314 3.11 -6.79 -5.61
CA PHE A 314 4.15 -6.89 -6.64
C PHE A 314 4.50 -8.34 -7.01
N GLY A 315 3.82 -9.34 -6.47
CA GLY A 315 4.19 -10.77 -6.65
C GLY A 315 4.09 -11.30 -8.09
N HIS A 316 3.46 -10.57 -9.00
CA HIS A 316 3.42 -10.91 -10.42
C HIS A 316 4.63 -10.36 -11.21
N CYS A 317 5.38 -9.42 -10.66
CA CYS A 317 6.59 -8.86 -11.26
C CYS A 317 7.87 -9.13 -10.44
N ALA A 318 7.75 -9.31 -9.13
CA ALA A 318 8.80 -9.79 -8.23
C ALA A 318 8.60 -11.28 -7.89
N VAL A 319 9.68 -12.02 -7.65
CA VAL A 319 9.60 -13.41 -7.19
C VAL A 319 9.59 -13.42 -5.66
N LEU A 320 8.45 -13.75 -5.06
CA LEU A 320 8.29 -13.82 -3.60
C LEU A 320 8.52 -15.25 -3.11
N THR A 321 9.59 -15.49 -2.34
CA THR A 321 10.04 -16.83 -1.96
C THR A 321 10.93 -16.84 -0.71
N ASP A 322 11.01 -17.98 -0.02
CA ASP A 322 12.05 -18.29 0.96
C ASP A 322 13.07 -19.35 0.46
N ASP A 323 12.94 -19.76 -0.80
CA ASP A 323 13.90 -20.57 -1.56
C ASP A 323 14.57 -19.71 -2.66
N PRO A 324 15.64 -18.96 -2.31
CA PRO A 324 16.28 -18.05 -3.24
C PRO A 324 17.04 -18.78 -4.35
N VAL A 325 17.52 -20.01 -4.14
CA VAL A 325 18.29 -20.74 -5.16
C VAL A 325 17.39 -21.21 -6.30
N SER A 326 16.21 -21.75 -6.01
CA SER A 326 15.25 -22.14 -7.04
C SER A 326 14.72 -20.93 -7.80
N ALA A 327 14.47 -19.82 -7.11
CA ALA A 327 14.05 -18.57 -7.74
C ALA A 327 15.11 -18.01 -8.68
N VAL A 328 16.38 -17.97 -8.28
CA VAL A 328 17.46 -17.53 -9.16
C VAL A 328 17.56 -18.43 -10.38
N ARG A 329 17.51 -19.76 -10.21
CA ARG A 329 17.54 -20.72 -11.33
C ARG A 329 16.40 -20.47 -12.32
N SER A 330 15.18 -20.28 -11.83
CA SER A 330 14.00 -19.99 -12.65
C SER A 330 14.14 -18.68 -13.43
N VAL A 331 14.65 -17.63 -12.78
CA VAL A 331 14.87 -16.31 -13.40
C VAL A 331 15.90 -16.39 -14.52
N ILE A 332 17.04 -17.05 -14.30
CA ILE A 332 18.11 -17.12 -15.31
C ILE A 332 17.78 -18.10 -16.45
N SER A 333 16.91 -19.09 -16.22
CA SER A 333 16.48 -20.04 -17.26
C SER A 333 15.44 -19.47 -18.23
N ASP A 334 14.78 -18.37 -17.86
CA ASP A 334 13.74 -17.69 -18.65
C ASP A 334 14.03 -16.19 -18.78
N PRO A 335 15.01 -15.78 -19.61
CA PRO A 335 15.36 -14.37 -19.79
C PRO A 335 14.21 -13.53 -20.37
N ASP A 336 13.42 -14.08 -21.29
CA ASP A 336 12.32 -13.36 -21.94
C ASP A 336 11.15 -13.09 -20.98
N GLY A 337 10.71 -14.11 -20.22
CA GLY A 337 9.70 -13.92 -19.21
C GLY A 337 10.19 -13.05 -18.05
N THR A 338 11.47 -13.15 -17.67
CA THR A 338 12.08 -12.21 -16.71
C THR A 338 12.06 -10.78 -17.23
N MET A 339 12.42 -10.56 -18.50
CA MET A 339 12.38 -9.24 -19.13
C MET A 339 10.95 -8.67 -19.14
N ALA A 340 9.95 -9.50 -19.44
CA ALA A 340 8.54 -9.09 -19.39
C ALA A 340 8.10 -8.71 -17.97
N ARG A 341 8.47 -9.50 -16.95
CA ARG A 341 8.20 -9.18 -15.54
C ARG A 341 8.82 -7.86 -15.11
N ILE A 342 10.08 -7.60 -15.46
CA ILE A 342 10.76 -6.33 -15.14
C ILE A 342 10.01 -5.15 -15.76
N LYS A 343 9.69 -5.21 -17.06
CA LYS A 343 8.96 -4.13 -17.77
C LYS A 343 7.58 -3.88 -17.16
N SER A 344 6.83 -4.95 -16.87
CA SER A 344 5.53 -4.85 -16.19
C SER A 344 5.68 -4.21 -14.81
N GLY A 345 6.68 -4.64 -14.05
CA GLY A 345 7.03 -4.08 -12.75
C GLY A 345 7.32 -2.59 -12.81
N GLN A 346 8.12 -2.13 -13.78
CA GLN A 346 8.41 -0.70 -13.98
C GLN A 346 7.15 0.14 -14.19
N VAL A 347 6.23 -0.34 -15.05
CA VAL A 347 4.95 0.35 -15.28
C VAL A 347 4.13 0.42 -13.99
N LEU A 348 3.99 -0.71 -13.30
CA LEU A 348 3.20 -0.78 -12.07
C LEU A 348 3.74 0.13 -10.97
N VAL A 349 5.04 0.05 -10.67
CA VAL A 349 5.63 0.83 -9.58
C VAL A 349 5.65 2.32 -9.89
N GLN A 350 5.77 2.70 -11.17
CA GLN A 350 5.62 4.10 -11.59
C GLN A 350 4.18 4.61 -11.32
N GLN A 351 3.17 3.79 -11.61
CA GLN A 351 1.76 4.13 -11.40
C GLN A 351 1.39 4.22 -9.92
N LEU A 352 1.87 3.29 -9.10
CA LEU A 352 1.48 3.19 -7.68
C LEU A 352 2.38 4.00 -6.74
N CYS A 353 3.68 4.03 -7.05
CA CYS A 353 4.72 4.56 -6.17
C CYS A 353 5.47 5.74 -6.79
N GLY A 354 5.09 6.22 -7.98
CA GLY A 354 5.69 7.43 -8.54
C GLY A 354 5.55 8.63 -7.58
N LEU A 355 6.48 9.58 -7.67
CA LEU A 355 6.48 10.80 -6.85
C LEU A 355 5.11 11.50 -6.88
N TYR A 356 4.55 11.67 -8.09
CA TYR A 356 3.28 12.36 -8.30
C TYR A 356 2.06 11.62 -7.69
N PRO A 357 1.81 10.32 -7.97
CA PRO A 357 0.75 9.56 -7.30
C PRO A 357 0.82 9.60 -5.76
N VAL A 358 2.02 9.48 -5.19
CA VAL A 358 2.21 9.54 -3.73
C VAL A 358 1.92 10.94 -3.20
N ALA A 359 2.43 11.99 -3.86
CA ALA A 359 2.16 13.38 -3.48
C ALA A 359 0.66 13.72 -3.59
N GLN A 360 -0.04 13.26 -4.64
CA GLN A 360 -1.49 13.43 -4.74
C GLN A 360 -2.24 12.77 -3.58
N SER A 361 -1.76 11.64 -3.08
CA SER A 361 -2.34 10.97 -1.92
C SER A 361 -2.17 11.82 -0.65
N TRP A 362 -1.00 12.46 -0.48
CA TRP A 362 -0.77 13.46 0.56
C TRP A 362 -1.66 14.69 0.43
N VAL A 363 -1.83 15.24 -0.78
CA VAL A 363 -2.75 16.37 -1.04
C VAL A 363 -4.18 16.00 -0.66
N ARG A 364 -4.63 14.81 -1.05
CA ARG A 364 -5.97 14.30 -0.72
C ARG A 364 -6.16 14.22 0.80
N ALA A 365 -5.21 13.61 1.50
CA ALA A 365 -5.23 13.52 2.96
C ALA A 365 -5.28 14.92 3.62
N CYS A 366 -4.46 15.86 3.16
CA CYS A 366 -4.45 17.23 3.68
C CYS A 366 -5.79 17.94 3.46
N ARG A 367 -6.36 17.87 2.26
CA ARG A 367 -7.65 18.51 1.93
C ARG A 367 -8.82 17.89 2.67
N GLU A 368 -8.85 16.57 2.77
CA GLU A 368 -9.89 15.85 3.49
C GLU A 368 -9.96 16.31 4.95
N VAL A 369 -8.81 16.52 5.59
CA VAL A 369 -8.77 16.99 6.97
C VAL A 369 -9.07 18.49 7.06
N ALA A 370 -8.56 19.31 6.13
CA ALA A 370 -8.82 20.75 6.07
C ALA A 370 -10.31 21.08 5.93
N HIS A 371 -11.09 20.26 5.21
CA HIS A 371 -12.51 20.49 4.95
C HIS A 371 -13.46 19.82 5.96
N ARG A 372 -12.96 18.97 6.87
CA ARG A 372 -13.79 18.33 7.90
C ARG A 372 -14.08 19.28 9.07
N PRO A 373 -15.35 19.50 9.45
CA PRO A 373 -15.69 20.16 10.72
C PRO A 373 -15.05 19.39 11.87
N ARG A 374 -14.42 20.09 12.82
CA ARG A 374 -13.81 19.43 13.98
C ARG A 374 -14.94 18.98 14.90
N HIS A 375 -15.11 17.68 15.11
CA HIS A 375 -15.97 17.20 16.20
C HIS A 375 -15.36 17.67 17.53
N PRO A 376 -16.13 18.31 18.42
CA PRO A 376 -15.62 18.74 19.70
C PRO A 376 -15.17 17.50 20.49
N THR A 377 -13.89 17.50 20.87
CA THR A 377 -13.35 16.55 21.84
C THR A 377 -14.04 16.81 23.18
N GLY A 378 -14.88 15.86 23.61
CA GLY A 378 -15.52 15.87 24.92
C GLY A 378 -16.84 16.64 24.95
N GLY A 379 -17.94 15.89 24.81
CA GLY A 379 -19.29 16.41 24.91
C GLY A 379 -20.28 15.41 24.36
N SER A 380 -20.66 14.43 25.17
CA SER A 380 -21.72 13.46 24.89
C SER A 380 -23.03 14.17 24.51
N THR A 381 -23.41 14.08 23.24
CA THR A 381 -24.78 13.75 22.82
C THR A 381 -24.66 13.00 21.50
N GLU A 382 -24.90 11.69 21.54
CA GLU A 382 -24.98 10.87 20.35
C GLU A 382 -26.14 11.35 19.47
N SER A 383 -25.81 11.98 18.34
CA SER A 383 -26.59 11.74 17.14
C SER A 383 -26.02 10.44 16.57
N SER A 384 -26.70 9.32 16.82
CA SER A 384 -26.31 8.03 16.25
C SER A 384 -26.28 8.13 14.73
N ALA A 385 -25.15 7.76 14.12
CA ALA A 385 -25.00 7.76 12.66
C ALA A 385 -26.03 6.80 12.04
N VAL A 386 -26.78 7.26 11.05
CA VAL A 386 -27.82 6.49 10.37
C VAL A 386 -27.17 5.72 9.22
N ARG A 387 -27.19 4.39 9.31
CA ARG A 387 -26.56 3.51 8.31
C ARG A 387 -27.57 2.49 7.81
N LEU A 388 -27.63 2.27 6.51
CA LEU A 388 -28.58 1.34 5.87
C LEU A 388 -27.89 0.07 5.39
N ASN A 389 -28.47 -1.08 5.73
CA ASN A 389 -28.13 -2.38 5.16
C ASN A 389 -29.24 -2.77 4.19
N LEU A 390 -29.04 -2.48 2.90
CA LEU A 390 -30.02 -2.70 1.84
C LEU A 390 -29.97 -4.14 1.34
N GLY A 391 -31.14 -4.74 1.14
CA GLY A 391 -31.28 -6.14 0.69
C GLY A 391 -30.80 -7.13 1.76
N CYS A 392 -31.13 -6.86 3.03
CA CYS A 392 -30.53 -7.58 4.16
C CYS A 392 -30.85 -9.07 4.20
N GLY A 393 -31.95 -9.53 3.59
CA GLY A 393 -32.40 -10.91 3.63
C GLY A 393 -32.46 -11.46 5.05
N ASP A 394 -31.73 -12.54 5.31
CA ASP A 394 -31.59 -13.15 6.64
C ASP A 394 -30.44 -12.58 7.48
N LYS A 395 -29.69 -11.60 6.95
CA LYS A 395 -28.48 -11.01 7.55
C LYS A 395 -28.77 -9.64 8.17
N ILE A 396 -29.36 -9.67 9.35
CA ILE A 396 -29.61 -8.48 10.16
C ILE A 396 -28.31 -8.04 10.86
N ILE A 397 -27.88 -6.81 10.59
CA ILE A 397 -26.64 -6.24 11.12
C ILE A 397 -26.97 -5.21 12.20
N SER A 398 -26.44 -5.42 13.40
CA SER A 398 -26.61 -4.47 14.51
C SER A 398 -25.94 -3.13 14.21
N GLY A 399 -26.61 -2.03 14.56
CA GLY A 399 -26.14 -0.67 14.27
C GLY A 399 -26.45 -0.17 12.85
N TYR A 400 -27.16 -0.97 12.05
CA TYR A 400 -27.72 -0.60 10.76
C TYR A 400 -29.25 -0.68 10.82
N VAL A 401 -29.92 0.16 10.05
CA VAL A 401 -31.32 -0.03 9.66
C VAL A 401 -31.35 -1.03 8.53
N ASN A 402 -31.93 -2.19 8.76
CA ASN A 402 -31.99 -3.29 7.80
C ASN A 402 -33.22 -3.12 6.90
N VAL A 403 -33.01 -3.04 5.59
CA VAL A 403 -34.04 -2.72 4.60
C VAL A 403 -34.15 -3.86 3.60
N ASP A 404 -35.34 -4.39 3.39
CA ASP A 404 -35.59 -5.43 2.39
C ASP A 404 -37.00 -5.31 1.82
N ILE A 405 -37.26 -5.91 0.66
CA ILE A 405 -38.59 -6.02 0.05
C ILE A 405 -39.35 -7.25 0.54
N VAL A 406 -38.64 -8.25 1.08
CA VAL A 406 -39.20 -9.48 1.62
C VAL A 406 -39.45 -9.32 3.11
N GLU A 407 -40.69 -9.59 3.55
CA GLU A 407 -41.08 -9.41 4.96
C GLU A 407 -40.30 -10.31 5.93
N SER A 408 -39.93 -11.52 5.50
CA SER A 408 -39.16 -12.45 6.33
C SER A 408 -38.36 -13.43 5.48
N ARG A 409 -37.09 -13.66 5.84
CA ARG A 409 -36.25 -14.71 5.27
C ARG A 409 -35.57 -15.49 6.40
N SER A 410 -35.74 -16.81 6.42
CA SER A 410 -35.23 -17.69 7.49
C SER A 410 -35.61 -17.24 8.91
N GLY A 411 -36.82 -16.69 9.09
CA GLY A 411 -37.32 -16.21 10.38
C GLY A 411 -36.75 -14.86 10.84
N LYS A 412 -36.00 -14.15 9.99
CA LYS A 412 -35.51 -12.80 10.24
C LYS A 412 -36.31 -11.78 9.43
N LYS A 413 -36.69 -10.67 10.06
CA LYS A 413 -37.44 -9.57 9.45
C LYS A 413 -36.56 -8.34 9.32
N PRO A 414 -36.65 -7.55 8.24
CA PRO A 414 -36.02 -6.24 8.14
C PRO A 414 -36.64 -5.26 9.12
N ASP A 415 -35.91 -4.19 9.47
CA ASP A 415 -36.45 -3.06 10.24
C ASP A 415 -37.41 -2.23 9.40
N VAL A 416 -37.14 -2.15 8.09
CA VAL A 416 -37.94 -1.40 7.11
C VAL A 416 -38.24 -2.28 5.90
N LEU A 417 -39.53 -2.49 5.63
CA LEU A 417 -40.00 -3.16 4.41
C LEU A 417 -40.07 -2.14 3.26
N CYS A 418 -39.16 -2.19 2.30
CA CYS A 418 -39.07 -1.21 1.22
C CYS A 418 -38.45 -1.81 -0.06
N ASP A 419 -39.01 -1.46 -1.23
CA ASP A 419 -38.33 -1.69 -2.51
C ASP A 419 -37.13 -0.76 -2.63
N LEU A 420 -35.95 -1.33 -2.85
CA LEU A 420 -34.68 -0.60 -2.94
C LEU A 420 -34.59 0.30 -4.18
N ARG A 421 -35.49 0.16 -5.17
CA ARG A 421 -35.62 1.08 -6.31
C ARG A 421 -36.10 2.47 -5.90
N ARG A 422 -36.77 2.57 -4.74
CA ARG A 422 -37.30 3.83 -4.19
C ARG A 422 -37.25 3.79 -2.66
N LEU A 423 -36.23 4.40 -2.10
CA LEU A 423 -35.97 4.55 -0.67
C LEU A 423 -36.85 5.66 -0.06
N HIS A 424 -38.15 5.64 -0.34
CA HIS A 424 -39.13 6.63 0.12
C HIS A 424 -39.24 6.82 1.64
N PRO A 425 -38.89 5.85 2.52
CA PRO A 425 -38.85 6.09 3.97
C PRO A 425 -37.69 6.99 4.41
N PHE A 426 -36.71 7.24 3.54
CA PHE A 426 -35.50 7.98 3.86
C PHE A 426 -35.44 9.29 3.08
N ALA A 427 -35.27 10.40 3.82
CA ALA A 427 -35.12 11.73 3.24
C ALA A 427 -33.77 11.89 2.51
N ASP A 428 -33.71 12.86 1.61
CA ASP A 428 -32.48 13.27 0.93
C ASP A 428 -31.42 13.68 1.96
N GLY A 429 -30.18 13.23 1.79
CA GLY A 429 -29.09 13.64 2.68
C GLY A 429 -29.29 13.24 4.15
N ALA A 430 -30.03 12.18 4.45
CA ALA A 430 -30.31 11.75 5.82
C ALA A 430 -29.39 10.63 6.33
N VAL A 431 -28.69 9.94 5.43
CA VAL A 431 -27.98 8.69 5.72
C VAL A 431 -26.46 8.90 5.65
N ASP A 432 -25.73 8.37 6.63
CA ASP A 432 -24.27 8.43 6.71
C ASP A 432 -23.60 7.33 5.86
N GLU A 433 -24.22 6.16 5.76
CA GLU A 433 -23.71 5.02 4.97
C GLU A 433 -24.85 4.19 4.37
N VAL A 434 -24.70 3.80 3.10
CA VAL A 434 -25.51 2.80 2.42
C VAL A 434 -24.62 1.61 2.09
N MET A 435 -24.95 0.45 2.65
CA MET A 435 -24.29 -0.81 2.36
C MET A 435 -25.26 -1.76 1.66
N ALA A 436 -24.81 -2.40 0.59
CA ALA A 436 -25.56 -3.41 -0.13
C ALA A 436 -24.63 -4.60 -0.46
N ILE A 437 -24.92 -5.77 0.14
CA ILE A 437 -24.09 -6.98 0.05
C ILE A 437 -24.86 -8.06 -0.72
N HIS A 438 -24.41 -8.37 -1.93
CA HIS A 438 -25.01 -9.31 -2.89
C HIS A 438 -26.43 -8.87 -3.27
N VAL A 439 -26.53 -7.65 -3.81
CA VAL A 439 -27.79 -6.98 -4.16
C VAL A 439 -27.72 -6.35 -5.54
N VAL A 440 -26.64 -5.65 -5.87
CA VAL A 440 -26.54 -4.87 -7.12
C VAL A 440 -26.64 -5.74 -8.38
N GLU A 441 -26.20 -6.99 -8.31
CA GLU A 441 -26.29 -8.00 -9.37
C GLU A 441 -27.73 -8.48 -9.64
N HIS A 442 -28.66 -8.25 -8.70
CA HIS A 442 -30.06 -8.65 -8.84
C HIS A 442 -30.91 -7.62 -9.61
N PHE A 443 -30.36 -6.45 -9.96
CA PHE A 443 -31.03 -5.44 -10.77
C PHE A 443 -30.67 -5.54 -12.25
N TRP A 444 -31.59 -5.17 -13.12
CA TRP A 444 -31.31 -5.11 -14.55
C TRP A 444 -30.31 -4.00 -14.88
N ARG A 445 -29.48 -4.22 -15.90
CA ARG A 445 -28.46 -3.25 -16.30
C ARG A 445 -29.03 -1.89 -16.73
N TRP A 446 -30.25 -1.85 -17.26
CA TRP A 446 -30.91 -0.61 -17.70
C TRP A 446 -31.58 0.17 -16.58
N GLU A 447 -31.80 -0.40 -15.39
CA GLU A 447 -32.38 0.30 -14.23
C GLU A 447 -31.34 0.68 -13.16
N VAL A 448 -30.21 -0.03 -13.10
CA VAL A 448 -29.27 0.06 -11.96
C VAL A 448 -28.71 1.47 -11.74
N ALA A 449 -28.48 2.27 -12.79
CA ALA A 449 -28.00 3.64 -12.63
C ALA A 449 -29.03 4.54 -11.92
N ASP A 450 -30.33 4.37 -12.20
CA ASP A 450 -31.40 5.10 -11.52
C ASP A 450 -31.49 4.67 -10.05
N ILE A 451 -31.34 3.38 -9.78
CA ILE A 451 -31.37 2.81 -8.43
C ILE A 451 -30.19 3.33 -7.60
N LEU A 452 -28.98 3.31 -8.15
CA LEU A 452 -27.81 3.85 -7.45
C LEU A 452 -27.94 5.37 -7.25
N ARG A 453 -28.57 6.11 -8.17
CA ARG A 453 -28.91 7.53 -7.95
C ARG A 453 -29.88 7.73 -6.79
N GLU A 454 -30.85 6.84 -6.61
CA GLU A 454 -31.72 6.85 -5.44
C GLU A 454 -30.96 6.57 -4.14
N TRP A 455 -29.98 5.66 -4.15
CA TRP A 455 -29.12 5.40 -2.99
C TRP A 455 -28.19 6.58 -2.71
N PHE A 456 -27.71 7.24 -3.76
CA PHE A 456 -26.95 8.48 -3.67
C PHE A 456 -27.79 9.63 -3.10
N ARG A 457 -29.08 9.73 -3.45
CA ARG A 457 -30.00 10.78 -2.94
C ARG A 457 -30.04 10.78 -1.42
N VAL A 458 -30.24 9.60 -0.80
CA VAL A 458 -30.39 9.48 0.66
C VAL A 458 -29.08 9.72 1.42
N LEU A 459 -27.92 9.53 0.79
CA LEU A 459 -26.63 9.79 1.42
C LEU A 459 -26.41 11.28 1.71
N LYS A 460 -25.84 11.59 2.87
CA LYS A 460 -25.28 12.90 3.20
C LYS A 460 -24.07 13.20 2.31
N PRO A 461 -23.71 14.49 2.08
CA PRO A 461 -22.36 14.84 1.65
C PRO A 461 -21.32 14.21 2.59
N GLY A 462 -20.29 13.59 2.01
CA GLY A 462 -19.32 12.76 2.74
C GLY A 462 -19.79 11.34 3.11
N GLY A 463 -21.04 10.99 2.83
CA GLY A 463 -21.60 9.67 3.11
C GLY A 463 -21.04 8.59 2.19
N LEU A 464 -21.02 7.35 2.68
CA LEU A 464 -20.40 6.22 1.98
C LEU A 464 -21.44 5.35 1.27
N MET A 465 -21.14 4.96 0.02
CA MET A 465 -21.82 3.86 -0.65
C MET A 465 -20.87 2.66 -0.74
N VAL A 466 -21.27 1.56 -0.11
CA VAL A 466 -20.50 0.32 0.00
C VAL A 466 -21.24 -0.78 -0.75
N LEU A 467 -20.66 -1.26 -1.84
CA LEU A 467 -21.22 -2.32 -2.67
C LEU A 467 -20.29 -3.54 -2.62
N GLU A 468 -20.81 -4.69 -2.22
CA GLU A 468 -20.08 -5.95 -2.27
C GLU A 468 -20.89 -6.97 -3.06
N CYS A 469 -20.30 -7.55 -4.10
CA CYS A 469 -21.00 -8.49 -4.97
C CYS A 469 -20.01 -9.47 -5.63
N PRO A 470 -20.51 -10.52 -6.30
CA PRO A 470 -19.68 -11.46 -7.04
C PRO A 470 -18.81 -10.77 -8.10
N ASN A 471 -17.57 -11.22 -8.23
CA ASN A 471 -16.61 -10.73 -9.20
C ASN A 471 -16.68 -11.55 -10.49
N LEU A 472 -17.21 -10.94 -11.55
CA LEU A 472 -17.38 -11.59 -12.86
C LEU A 472 -16.05 -12.09 -13.46
N LEU A 473 -14.94 -11.37 -13.28
CA LEU A 473 -13.63 -11.80 -13.79
C LEU A 473 -13.19 -13.11 -13.14
N SER A 474 -13.35 -13.22 -11.82
CA SER A 474 -12.99 -14.42 -11.07
C SER A 474 -13.82 -15.63 -11.51
N ALA A 475 -15.10 -15.41 -11.82
CA ALA A 475 -16.02 -16.46 -12.25
C ALA A 475 -15.73 -16.94 -13.67
N CYS A 476 -15.40 -16.03 -14.58
CA CYS A 476 -14.93 -16.38 -15.91
C CYS A 476 -13.64 -17.20 -15.84
N GLN A 477 -12.68 -16.79 -15.01
CA GLN A 477 -11.44 -17.55 -14.84
C GLN A 477 -11.71 -18.95 -14.25
N ALA A 478 -12.53 -19.04 -13.19
CA ALA A 478 -12.87 -20.32 -12.58
C ALA A 478 -13.56 -21.30 -13.56
N LEU A 479 -14.45 -20.79 -14.42
CA LEU A 479 -15.07 -21.58 -15.48
C LEU A 479 -14.04 -22.03 -16.52
N LEU A 480 -13.13 -21.15 -16.95
CA LEU A 480 -12.11 -21.48 -17.95
C LEU A 480 -11.10 -22.50 -17.42
N ASP A 481 -10.73 -22.41 -16.14
CA ASP A 481 -9.78 -23.32 -15.50
C ASP A 481 -10.33 -24.75 -15.40
N ASN A 482 -11.64 -24.90 -15.11
CA ASN A 482 -12.28 -26.21 -14.96
C ASN A 482 -13.68 -26.22 -15.62
N PRO A 483 -13.80 -26.29 -16.96
CA PRO A 483 -15.08 -26.08 -17.66
C PRO A 483 -16.18 -27.08 -17.30
N VAL A 484 -15.82 -28.35 -17.02
CA VAL A 484 -16.80 -29.39 -16.68
C VAL A 484 -17.38 -29.18 -15.28
N GLU A 485 -16.53 -28.95 -14.28
CA GLU A 485 -16.99 -28.72 -12.91
C GLU A 485 -17.62 -27.32 -12.76
N GLY A 486 -16.99 -26.32 -13.35
CA GLY A 486 -17.42 -24.93 -13.31
C GLY A 486 -18.77 -24.70 -14.01
N ALA A 487 -19.21 -25.58 -14.91
CA ALA A 487 -20.53 -25.47 -15.56
C ALA A 487 -21.67 -26.17 -14.77
N ARG A 488 -21.38 -26.82 -13.63
CA ARG A 488 -22.40 -27.55 -12.87
C ARG A 488 -23.36 -26.59 -12.15
N ALA A 489 -24.59 -27.05 -11.97
CA ALA A 489 -25.63 -26.32 -11.22
C ALA A 489 -25.54 -26.52 -9.70
N ASP A 490 -24.78 -27.53 -9.23
CA ASP A 490 -24.57 -27.80 -7.80
C ASP A 490 -23.39 -26.98 -7.23
N GLN A 491 -22.96 -27.31 -6.01
CA GLN A 491 -21.95 -26.55 -5.27
C GLN A 491 -20.61 -26.39 -6.01
N ALA A 492 -20.30 -27.26 -6.99
CA ALA A 492 -19.12 -27.09 -7.83
C ALA A 492 -19.18 -25.80 -8.68
N GLY A 493 -20.38 -25.35 -9.05
CA GLY A 493 -20.61 -24.09 -9.77
C GLY A 493 -20.61 -22.83 -8.91
N GLN A 494 -20.38 -22.93 -7.59
CA GLN A 494 -20.47 -21.79 -6.65
C GLN A 494 -19.55 -20.62 -7.01
N ARG A 495 -18.40 -20.92 -7.61
CA ARG A 495 -17.40 -19.92 -8.02
C ARG A 495 -17.55 -19.45 -9.47
N SER A 496 -18.53 -19.96 -10.21
CA SER A 496 -18.72 -19.71 -11.65
C SER A 496 -20.20 -19.51 -11.99
N MET A 497 -20.97 -20.57 -12.23
CA MET A 497 -22.37 -20.48 -12.66
C MET A 497 -23.26 -19.76 -11.65
N TRP A 498 -23.02 -19.92 -10.35
CA TRP A 498 -23.78 -19.19 -9.32
C TRP A 498 -23.40 -17.70 -9.25
N VAL A 499 -22.23 -17.32 -9.76
CA VAL A 499 -21.88 -15.90 -9.94
C VAL A 499 -22.66 -15.33 -11.13
N PHE A 500 -22.83 -16.10 -12.22
CA PHE A 500 -23.55 -15.63 -13.40
C PHE A 500 -25.08 -15.58 -13.21
N TYR A 501 -25.65 -16.56 -12.50
CA TYR A 501 -27.10 -16.79 -12.49
C TYR A 501 -27.73 -16.86 -11.10
N GLY A 502 -26.93 -16.84 -10.03
CA GLY A 502 -27.41 -17.12 -8.67
C GLY A 502 -27.47 -18.62 -8.37
N ASP A 503 -27.77 -18.95 -7.11
CA ASP A 503 -27.89 -20.34 -6.64
C ASP A 503 -29.29 -20.91 -6.99
N PRO A 504 -29.37 -21.93 -7.85
CA PRO A 504 -30.65 -22.48 -8.31
C PRO A 504 -31.43 -23.20 -7.20
N ALA A 505 -30.80 -23.57 -6.07
CA ALA A 505 -31.47 -24.25 -4.96
C ALA A 505 -32.54 -23.36 -4.30
N TRP A 506 -32.45 -22.04 -4.44
CA TRP A 506 -33.45 -21.12 -3.90
C TRP A 506 -34.81 -21.21 -4.61
N GLN A 507 -34.84 -21.57 -5.89
CA GLN A 507 -36.05 -21.59 -6.72
C GLN A 507 -36.89 -20.30 -6.63
N ASP A 508 -36.22 -19.16 -6.41
CA ASP A 508 -36.81 -17.85 -6.16
C ASP A 508 -36.30 -16.88 -7.24
N PRO A 509 -37.18 -16.29 -8.08
CA PRO A 509 -36.78 -15.31 -9.08
C PRO A 509 -36.05 -14.07 -8.52
N LEU A 510 -36.23 -13.75 -7.24
CA LEU A 510 -35.47 -12.69 -6.58
C LEU A 510 -34.00 -13.06 -6.37
N MET A 511 -33.66 -14.35 -6.35
CA MET A 511 -32.30 -14.85 -6.14
C MET A 511 -31.51 -15.02 -7.45
N ILE A 512 -32.10 -14.63 -8.58
CA ILE A 512 -31.44 -14.66 -9.89
C ILE A 512 -30.57 -13.42 -10.05
N HIS A 513 -29.30 -13.62 -10.39
CA HIS A 513 -28.44 -12.53 -10.82
C HIS A 513 -28.82 -12.12 -12.25
N ARG A 514 -29.08 -10.84 -12.45
CA ARG A 514 -29.51 -10.23 -13.73
C ARG A 514 -28.34 -9.58 -14.47
N TRP A 515 -27.25 -9.30 -13.77
CA TRP A 515 -26.03 -8.74 -14.35
C TRP A 515 -24.79 -9.14 -13.55
N GLY A 516 -23.64 -9.25 -14.21
CA GLY A 516 -22.34 -9.49 -13.58
C GLY A 516 -21.43 -8.27 -13.66
N TYR A 517 -20.67 -8.01 -12.60
CA TYR A 517 -19.79 -6.86 -12.54
C TYR A 517 -18.32 -7.27 -12.36
N THR A 518 -17.43 -6.57 -13.05
CA THR A 518 -16.01 -6.48 -12.71
C THR A 518 -15.77 -5.28 -11.81
N PRO A 519 -14.65 -5.22 -11.04
CA PRO A 519 -14.34 -4.06 -10.21
C PRO A 519 -14.34 -2.76 -11.02
N HIS A 520 -13.78 -2.82 -12.23
CA HIS A 520 -13.77 -1.68 -13.13
C HIS A 520 -15.19 -1.26 -13.56
N SER A 521 -16.01 -2.19 -14.06
CA SER A 521 -17.36 -1.86 -14.56
C SER A 521 -18.28 -1.28 -13.48
N LEU A 522 -18.21 -1.79 -12.25
CA LEU A 522 -19.00 -1.25 -11.15
C LEU A 522 -18.45 0.10 -10.68
N SER A 523 -17.12 0.29 -10.69
CA SER A 523 -16.53 1.59 -10.37
C SER A 523 -16.92 2.69 -11.36
N VAL A 524 -17.02 2.37 -12.66
CA VAL A 524 -17.49 3.30 -13.68
C VAL A 524 -18.94 3.69 -13.41
N LEU A 525 -19.80 2.72 -13.15
CA LEU A 525 -21.21 2.98 -12.82
C LEU A 525 -21.37 3.82 -11.54
N MET A 526 -20.56 3.56 -10.51
CA MET A 526 -20.53 4.38 -9.30
C MET A 526 -20.06 5.82 -9.60
N ALA A 527 -19.10 6.01 -10.50
CA ALA A 527 -18.66 7.34 -10.91
C ALA A 527 -19.72 8.09 -11.72
N GLU A 528 -20.44 7.40 -12.61
CA GLU A 528 -21.52 7.95 -13.44
C GLU A 528 -22.63 8.60 -12.61
N ILE A 529 -22.93 8.08 -11.42
CA ILE A 529 -23.95 8.63 -10.52
C ILE A 529 -23.44 9.77 -9.63
N GLY A 530 -22.16 10.15 -9.75
CA GLY A 530 -21.56 11.25 -9.02
C GLY A 530 -20.79 10.88 -7.76
N LEU A 531 -20.56 9.58 -7.48
CA LEU A 531 -19.65 9.20 -6.40
C LEU A 531 -18.20 9.51 -6.78
N VAL A 532 -17.43 9.93 -5.79
CA VAL A 532 -15.99 10.20 -5.89
C VAL A 532 -15.21 9.27 -4.96
N HIS A 533 -13.88 9.28 -5.08
CA HIS A 533 -12.98 8.45 -4.25
C HIS A 533 -13.32 6.95 -4.25
N ILE A 534 -13.80 6.45 -5.38
CA ILE A 534 -14.19 5.06 -5.55
C ILE A 534 -12.93 4.20 -5.48
N ARG A 535 -12.93 3.24 -4.56
CA ARG A 535 -11.80 2.34 -4.31
C ARG A 535 -12.30 0.92 -4.10
N GLN A 536 -11.46 -0.04 -4.44
CA GLN A 536 -11.67 -1.43 -4.06
C GLN A 536 -11.12 -1.65 -2.65
N GLU A 537 -11.90 -2.33 -1.82
CA GLU A 537 -11.52 -2.80 -0.49
C GLU A 537 -11.66 -4.33 -0.44
N PRO A 538 -11.01 -5.02 0.53
CA PRO A 538 -11.21 -6.46 0.70
C PRO A 538 -12.68 -6.79 0.98
N ALA A 539 -13.22 -7.78 0.26
CA ALA A 539 -14.58 -8.28 0.52
C ALA A 539 -14.67 -8.89 1.94
N GLN A 540 -15.69 -8.49 2.70
CA GLN A 540 -15.78 -8.81 4.12
C GLN A 540 -16.74 -9.96 4.39
N TYR A 541 -17.73 -10.17 3.52
CA TYR A 541 -18.83 -11.10 3.70
C TYR A 541 -18.74 -12.28 2.72
N LYS A 542 -19.58 -13.30 2.99
CA LYS A 542 -19.78 -14.51 2.17
C LYS A 542 -18.46 -15.24 1.85
N LEU A 543 -18.04 -15.30 0.59
CA LEU A 543 -16.92 -16.13 0.13
C LEU A 543 -15.61 -15.33 -0.03
N ARG A 544 -15.67 -13.99 0.08
CA ARG A 544 -14.53 -13.07 -0.02
C ARG A 544 -13.76 -13.20 -1.34
N GLU A 545 -12.65 -12.47 -1.44
CA GLU A 545 -11.77 -12.52 -2.62
C GLU A 545 -11.16 -13.94 -2.79
N PRO A 546 -10.99 -14.41 -4.04
CA PRO A 546 -11.20 -13.70 -5.30
C PRO A 546 -12.65 -13.73 -5.82
N ARG A 547 -13.53 -14.54 -5.22
CA ARG A 547 -14.92 -14.76 -5.70
C ARG A 547 -15.76 -13.49 -5.60
N ASP A 548 -15.68 -12.81 -4.46
CA ASP A 548 -16.40 -11.56 -4.18
C ASP A 548 -15.47 -10.36 -4.30
N MET A 549 -16.03 -9.21 -4.63
CA MET A 549 -15.36 -7.92 -4.67
C MET A 549 -16.16 -6.87 -3.90
N ARG A 550 -15.47 -5.88 -3.34
CA ARG A 550 -16.09 -4.78 -2.59
C ARG A 550 -15.57 -3.44 -3.09
N LEU A 551 -16.48 -2.54 -3.42
CA LEU A 551 -16.19 -1.15 -3.80
C LEU A 551 -16.83 -0.18 -2.81
N VAL A 552 -16.10 0.89 -2.50
CA VAL A 552 -16.57 1.98 -1.64
C VAL A 552 -16.39 3.31 -2.37
N GLY A 553 -17.48 4.07 -2.49
CA GLY A 553 -17.50 5.42 -3.05
C GLY A 553 -18.04 6.43 -2.03
N VAL A 554 -17.68 7.70 -2.21
CA VAL A 554 -18.06 8.82 -1.33
C VAL A 554 -18.98 9.76 -2.10
N LYS A 555 -20.08 10.20 -1.48
CA LYS A 555 -20.87 11.31 -2.01
C LYS A 555 -20.12 12.62 -1.76
N PRO A 556 -19.83 13.43 -2.80
CA PRO A 556 -19.08 14.67 -2.64
C PRO A 556 -19.80 15.70 -1.75
#